data_AF-C4RQQ4-F1
#
_entry.id   AF-C4RQQ4-F1
#
_cell.length_a   1.000
_cell.length_b   1.000
_cell.length_c   1.000
_cell.angle_alpha   90.00
_cell.angle_beta   90.00
_cell.angle_gamma   90.00
#
_symmetry.space_group_name_H-M   'P 1'
#
loop_
_entity.id
_entity.type
_entity.pdbx_description
1 polymer ?
#
loop_
_entity_poly.entity_id
_entity_poly.type
_entity_poly.pdbx_seq_one_letter_code
_entity_poly.pdbx_strand_id
1 'polypeptide(L)'
;MAAVVGTLGLVVGTGNPAAAETPLGHCYDDSTPAHRDAAPWRLPGGVQASWPTPLGLINGDVLRVTASGRIRIDHWGTSKSIAGELPLAGSGWPAPGLRRYMLIGKVTIGAVWLKSTGLTYGAGKWFPIGTDSDCMMYQSGALPEGGQLVLSFNDDNLGDNGDNAAVVVKQWI
;
A
#
# COMPACT_ATOMS: atom_id res chain seq x y z
N MET A 1 57.57 -48.97 12.55
CA MET A 1 56.56 -48.11 13.19
C MET A 1 56.41 -46.88 12.32
N ALA A 2 55.29 -46.75 11.58
CA ALA A 2 55.01 -45.61 10.72
C ALA A 2 53.82 -44.85 11.32
N ALA A 3 54.02 -43.57 11.64
CA ALA A 3 52.98 -42.70 12.15
C ALA A 3 52.31 -41.99 10.96
N VAL A 4 51.01 -42.24 10.77
CA VAL A 4 50.16 -41.47 9.86
C VAL A 4 49.49 -40.39 10.68
N VAL A 5 49.90 -39.14 10.48
CA VAL A 5 49.24 -37.96 11.05
C VAL A 5 48.22 -37.47 10.02
N GLY A 6 46.94 -37.76 10.27
CA GLY A 6 45.83 -37.27 9.47
C GLY A 6 45.46 -35.84 9.84
N THR A 7 45.63 -34.90 8.91
CA THR A 7 45.11 -33.54 9.01
C THR A 7 43.61 -33.53 8.78
N LEU A 8 42.84 -33.20 9.83
CA LEU A 8 41.42 -32.83 9.73
C LEU A 8 41.29 -31.45 9.09
N GLY A 9 40.83 -31.41 7.85
CA GLY A 9 40.41 -30.18 7.18
C GLY A 9 39.07 -29.71 7.76
N LEU A 10 39.09 -28.56 8.44
CA LEU A 10 37.89 -27.87 8.88
C LEU A 10 37.26 -27.19 7.66
N VAL A 11 36.15 -27.72 7.14
CA VAL A 11 35.35 -27.04 6.12
C VAL A 11 34.58 -25.93 6.84
N VAL A 12 35.12 -24.71 6.82
CA VAL A 12 34.37 -23.52 7.23
C VAL A 12 33.37 -23.24 6.12
N GLY A 13 32.13 -23.73 6.29
CA GLY A 13 31.03 -23.34 5.42
C GLY A 13 30.87 -21.83 5.49
N THR A 14 31.03 -21.16 4.35
CA THR A 14 30.55 -19.78 4.19
C THR A 14 29.04 -19.84 4.25
N GLY A 15 28.48 -19.79 5.46
CA GLY A 15 27.08 -19.47 5.62
C GLY A 15 26.86 -18.14 4.92
N ASN A 16 26.12 -18.15 3.80
CA ASN A 16 25.57 -16.92 3.27
C ASN A 16 24.89 -16.22 4.45
N PRO A 17 25.17 -14.94 4.74
CA PRO A 17 24.31 -14.21 5.65
C PRO A 17 22.90 -14.38 5.08
N ALA A 18 22.01 -15.00 5.86
CA ALA A 18 20.59 -15.00 5.55
C ALA A 18 20.26 -13.52 5.28
N ALA A 19 19.95 -13.19 4.03
CA ALA A 19 19.56 -11.83 3.68
C ALA A 19 18.42 -11.50 4.64
N ALA A 20 18.61 -10.47 5.48
CA ALA A 20 17.58 -10.09 6.44
C ALA A 20 16.27 -9.91 5.67
N GLU A 21 15.31 -10.80 5.90
CA GLU A 21 14.02 -10.75 5.24
C GLU A 21 13.38 -9.43 5.68
N THR A 22 13.22 -8.52 4.72
CA THR A 22 12.63 -7.20 5.01
C THR A 22 11.12 -7.32 4.99
N PRO A 23 10.37 -6.49 5.73
CA PRO A 23 8.90 -6.42 5.63
C PRO A 23 8.42 -6.28 4.18
N LEU A 24 9.24 -5.64 3.34
CA LEU A 24 8.98 -5.51 1.92
C LEU A 24 9.09 -6.85 1.18
N GLY A 25 10.13 -7.64 1.43
CA GLY A 25 10.28 -8.99 0.89
C GLY A 25 9.11 -9.89 1.30
N HIS A 26 8.73 -9.84 2.57
CA HIS A 26 7.58 -10.57 3.11
C HIS A 26 6.26 -10.27 2.40
N CYS A 27 6.01 -9.01 2.02
CA CYS A 27 4.84 -8.64 1.24
C CYS A 27 4.89 -9.21 -0.19
N TYR A 28 6.07 -9.22 -0.83
CA TYR A 28 6.24 -9.75 -2.19
C TYR A 28 6.05 -11.25 -2.24
N ASP A 29 6.53 -11.96 -1.23
CA ASP A 29 6.40 -13.41 -1.13
C ASP A 29 5.01 -13.83 -0.61
N ASP A 30 4.11 -12.86 -0.37
CA ASP A 30 2.79 -13.01 0.25
C ASP A 30 2.83 -13.86 1.54
N SER A 31 3.92 -13.71 2.30
CA SER A 31 4.06 -14.34 3.61
C SER A 31 3.03 -13.78 4.59
N THR A 32 2.81 -14.47 5.70
CA THR A 32 1.79 -14.11 6.70
C THR A 32 1.98 -12.67 7.19
N PRO A 33 1.01 -11.75 6.95
CA PRO A 33 1.11 -10.38 7.46
C PRO A 33 0.89 -10.33 8.97
N ALA A 34 1.47 -9.31 9.62
CA ALA A 34 1.23 -9.02 11.03
C ALA A 34 -0.24 -8.63 11.27
N HIS A 35 -0.85 -7.93 10.31
CA HIS A 35 -2.28 -7.63 10.31
C HIS A 35 -2.89 -7.76 8.91
N ARG A 36 -4.11 -8.27 8.86
CA ARG A 36 -4.96 -8.29 7.67
C ARG A 36 -6.38 -7.99 8.11
N ASP A 37 -7.08 -7.16 7.36
CA ASP A 37 -8.51 -6.94 7.60
C ASP A 37 -9.27 -8.27 7.56
N ALA A 38 -10.08 -8.52 8.60
CA ALA A 38 -10.82 -9.77 8.73
C ALA A 38 -11.84 -9.95 7.58
N ALA A 39 -12.41 -8.85 7.10
CA ALA A 39 -13.30 -8.80 5.95
C ALA A 39 -13.06 -7.50 5.15
N PRO A 40 -13.39 -7.46 3.86
CA PRO A 40 -13.35 -6.22 3.09
C PRO A 40 -14.28 -5.18 3.71
N TRP A 41 -13.75 -4.01 4.03
CA TRP A 41 -14.58 -2.89 4.49
C TRP A 41 -15.07 -2.07 3.30
N ARG A 42 -16.20 -1.38 3.50
CA ARG A 42 -16.87 -0.59 2.46
C ARG A 42 -16.34 0.84 2.49
N LEU A 43 -15.52 1.20 1.52
CA LEU A 43 -15.11 2.58 1.28
C LEU A 43 -16.21 3.30 0.50
N PRO A 44 -16.88 4.31 1.07
CA PRO A 44 -17.97 5.01 0.38
C PRO A 44 -17.44 5.89 -0.74
N GLY A 45 -18.14 5.90 -1.88
CA GLY A 45 -17.76 6.66 -3.08
C GLY A 45 -17.67 8.17 -2.86
N GLY A 46 -18.48 8.71 -1.96
CA GLY A 46 -18.68 10.15 -1.78
C GLY A 46 -17.82 10.83 -0.70
N VAL A 47 -16.92 10.12 -0.03
CA VAL A 47 -16.12 10.67 1.07
C VAL A 47 -14.69 10.12 1.06
N GLN A 48 -13.80 10.80 1.79
CA GLN A 48 -12.51 10.23 2.18
C GLN A 48 -12.71 9.40 3.46
N ALA A 49 -12.07 8.25 3.57
CA ALA A 49 -12.13 7.43 4.77
C ALA A 49 -10.75 6.97 5.22
N SER A 50 -10.48 7.11 6.52
CA SER A 50 -9.30 6.52 7.15
C SER A 50 -9.47 5.00 7.26
N TRP A 51 -8.44 4.25 6.90
CA TRP A 51 -8.38 2.82 7.16
C TRP A 51 -8.34 2.58 8.68
N PRO A 52 -9.29 1.81 9.25
CA PRO A 52 -9.37 1.58 10.69
C PRO A 52 -8.39 0.49 11.14
N THR A 53 -7.08 0.73 11.03
CA THR A 53 -6.08 -0.21 11.54
C THR A 53 -6.00 -0.18 13.07
N PRO A 54 -6.02 -1.34 13.76
CA PRO A 54 -5.78 -1.40 15.20
C PRO A 54 -4.31 -1.19 15.57
N LEU A 55 -3.38 -1.38 14.63
CA LEU A 55 -1.94 -1.29 14.88
C LEU A 55 -1.38 0.12 14.65
N GLY A 56 -2.13 0.99 13.98
CA GLY A 56 -1.59 2.23 13.45
C GLY A 56 -0.60 1.96 12.31
N LEU A 57 0.07 3.01 11.84
CA LEU A 57 1.25 2.89 10.98
C LEU A 57 2.49 3.21 11.82
N ILE A 58 3.60 2.52 11.59
CA ILE A 58 4.91 2.81 12.19
C ILE A 58 6.02 2.77 11.13
N ASN A 59 7.12 3.48 11.37
CA ASN A 59 8.20 3.59 10.40
C ASN A 59 8.73 2.21 9.98
N GLY A 60 8.72 1.92 8.67
CA GLY A 60 9.17 0.65 8.11
C GLY A 60 8.04 -0.31 7.74
N ASP A 61 6.80 -0.03 8.18
CA ASP A 61 5.64 -0.83 7.82
C ASP A 61 5.51 -0.97 6.31
N VAL A 62 5.13 -2.16 5.87
CA VAL A 62 4.78 -2.44 4.49
C VAL A 62 3.30 -2.75 4.38
N LEU A 63 2.64 -2.10 3.42
CA LEU A 63 1.22 -2.21 3.19
C LEU A 63 0.96 -2.74 1.79
N ARG A 64 -0.07 -3.57 1.65
CA ARG A 64 -0.70 -3.87 0.36
C ARG A 64 -2.20 -3.67 0.48
N VAL A 65 -2.73 -2.82 -0.39
CA VAL A 65 -4.16 -2.51 -0.49
C VAL A 65 -4.69 -3.21 -1.74
N THR A 66 -5.64 -4.11 -1.56
CA THR A 66 -6.41 -4.69 -2.66
C THR A 66 -7.84 -4.22 -2.58
N ALA A 67 -8.43 -3.96 -3.74
CA ALA A 67 -9.78 -3.42 -3.81
C ALA A 67 -10.54 -3.98 -5.02
N SER A 68 -11.86 -4.05 -4.88
CA SER A 68 -12.76 -4.43 -5.96
C SER A 68 -14.04 -3.60 -5.93
N GLY A 69 -14.73 -3.58 -7.08
CA GLY A 69 -16.00 -2.89 -7.24
C GLY A 69 -15.92 -1.70 -8.20
N ARG A 70 -16.95 -0.87 -8.12
CA ARG A 70 -17.16 0.32 -8.93
C ARG A 70 -17.74 1.41 -8.05
N ILE A 71 -17.59 2.66 -8.46
CA ILE A 71 -18.25 3.80 -7.83
C ILE A 71 -19.21 4.45 -8.81
N ARG A 72 -20.29 5.02 -8.30
CA ARG A 72 -21.14 5.92 -9.07
C ARG A 72 -20.56 7.33 -8.96
N ILE A 73 -20.51 8.08 -10.07
CA ILE A 73 -19.88 9.41 -10.14
C ILE A 73 -20.87 10.57 -10.35
N ASP A 74 -22.16 10.28 -10.41
CA ASP A 74 -23.19 11.30 -10.60
C ASP A 74 -24.56 10.83 -10.13
N HIS A 75 -25.52 11.77 -10.06
CA HIS A 75 -26.92 11.46 -9.75
C HIS A 75 -27.57 10.54 -10.80
N TRP A 76 -27.10 10.57 -12.05
CA TRP A 76 -27.67 9.83 -13.18
C TRP A 76 -27.33 8.34 -13.19
N GLY A 77 -26.43 7.88 -12.32
CA GLY A 77 -26.08 6.48 -12.18
C GLY A 77 -24.85 6.06 -12.99
N THR A 78 -24.05 7.01 -13.47
CA THR A 78 -22.82 6.68 -14.21
C THR A 78 -21.85 5.95 -13.29
N SER A 79 -21.52 4.71 -13.64
CA SER A 79 -20.63 3.86 -12.84
C SER A 79 -19.23 3.76 -13.46
N LYS A 80 -18.19 3.92 -12.64
CA LYS A 80 -16.79 3.95 -13.04
C LYS A 80 -15.94 2.91 -12.31
N SER A 81 -14.94 2.39 -13.01
CA SER A 81 -14.02 1.41 -12.43
C SER A 81 -13.07 2.07 -11.44
N ILE A 82 -12.86 1.42 -10.29
CA ILE A 82 -11.87 1.88 -9.28
C ILE A 82 -10.42 1.69 -9.73
N ALA A 83 -10.19 0.91 -10.80
CA ALA A 83 -8.87 0.85 -11.47
C ALA A 83 -8.54 2.18 -12.19
N GLY A 84 -9.55 3.04 -12.37
CA GLY A 84 -9.46 4.31 -13.04
C GLY A 84 -9.59 4.22 -14.57
N GLU A 85 -10.02 5.33 -15.17
CA GLU A 85 -10.28 5.45 -16.60
C GLU A 85 -9.41 6.55 -17.23
N LEU A 86 -9.16 6.41 -18.53
CA LEU A 86 -8.58 7.47 -19.35
C LEU A 86 -9.68 8.45 -19.81
N PRO A 87 -9.34 9.73 -20.07
CA PRO A 87 -8.01 10.34 -20.00
C PRO A 87 -7.53 10.58 -18.56
N LEU A 88 -6.29 11.05 -18.39
CA LEU A 88 -5.75 11.39 -17.07
C LEU A 88 -6.51 12.58 -16.44
N ALA A 89 -6.39 12.69 -15.12
CA ALA A 89 -7.00 13.73 -14.31
C ALA A 89 -6.30 15.08 -14.54
N GLY A 90 -7.09 16.16 -14.59
CA GLY A 90 -6.60 17.53 -14.78
C GLY A 90 -6.10 18.18 -13.49
N SER A 91 -5.69 19.44 -13.56
CA SER A 91 -5.11 20.20 -12.44
C SER A 91 -6.07 20.47 -11.26
N GLY A 92 -7.39 20.34 -11.45
CA GLY A 92 -8.40 20.48 -10.39
C GLY A 92 -8.74 19.19 -9.63
N TRP A 93 -8.18 18.05 -10.05
CA TRP A 93 -8.49 16.75 -9.46
C TRP A 93 -7.64 16.51 -8.20
N PRO A 94 -8.06 15.63 -7.27
CA PRO A 94 -7.27 15.32 -6.07
C PRO A 94 -5.84 14.87 -6.41
N ALA A 95 -5.69 14.02 -7.43
CA ALA A 95 -4.41 13.53 -7.91
C ALA A 95 -4.25 13.79 -9.43
N PRO A 96 -3.84 15.01 -9.81
CA PRO A 96 -3.59 15.36 -11.21
C PRO A 96 -2.57 14.42 -11.85
N GLY A 97 -2.79 14.04 -13.11
CA GLY A 97 -1.91 13.12 -13.84
C GLY A 97 -2.11 11.63 -13.55
N LEU A 98 -2.90 11.26 -12.53
CA LEU A 98 -3.37 9.88 -12.36
C LEU A 98 -4.63 9.62 -13.19
N ARG A 99 -5.09 8.36 -13.26
CA ARG A 99 -6.35 8.02 -13.93
C ARG A 99 -7.53 8.61 -13.18
N ARG A 100 -8.58 9.01 -13.90
CA ARG A 100 -9.82 9.50 -13.31
C ARG A 100 -10.54 8.36 -12.58
N TYR A 101 -11.21 8.67 -11.48
CA TYR A 101 -12.02 7.76 -10.66
C TYR A 101 -11.24 6.60 -10.00
N MET A 102 -9.92 6.60 -10.15
CA MET A 102 -9.04 5.60 -9.55
C MET A 102 -9.10 5.67 -8.02
N LEU A 103 -9.08 4.52 -7.35
CA LEU A 103 -8.81 4.47 -5.91
C LEU A 103 -7.41 5.04 -5.65
N ILE A 104 -7.35 6.04 -4.78
CA ILE A 104 -6.12 6.73 -4.38
C ILE A 104 -5.96 6.68 -2.87
N GLY A 105 -4.71 6.71 -2.41
CA GLY A 105 -4.36 6.77 -1.00
C GLY A 105 -3.51 7.99 -0.67
N LYS A 106 -3.51 8.41 0.59
CA LYS A 106 -2.52 9.33 1.16
C LYS A 106 -2.25 8.92 2.60
N VAL A 107 -1.12 9.36 3.14
CA VAL A 107 -0.85 9.27 4.58
C VAL A 107 -0.96 10.65 5.23
N THR A 108 -1.44 10.70 6.47
CA THR A 108 -1.57 11.98 7.20
C THR A 108 -0.22 12.52 7.70
N ILE A 109 0.74 11.64 8.00
CA ILE A 109 2.08 11.96 8.50
C ILE A 109 3.08 11.05 7.78
N GLY A 110 4.32 11.49 7.58
CA GLY A 110 5.38 10.70 6.98
C GLY A 110 5.32 10.69 5.45
N ALA A 111 5.67 9.57 4.86
CA ALA A 111 5.66 9.33 3.42
C ALA A 111 5.38 7.86 3.10
N VAL A 112 4.95 7.60 1.87
CA VAL A 112 4.83 6.25 1.31
C VAL A 112 5.72 6.17 0.08
N TRP A 113 6.56 5.15 0.03
CA TRP A 113 7.31 4.78 -1.15
C TRP A 113 6.59 3.63 -1.88
N LEU A 114 6.28 3.85 -3.16
CA LEU A 114 5.64 2.86 -4.02
C LEU A 114 6.70 2.22 -4.93
N LYS A 115 7.05 0.96 -4.69
CA LYS A 115 8.06 0.27 -5.50
C LYS A 115 7.67 0.17 -6.97
N SER A 116 6.38 -0.03 -7.26
CA SER A 116 5.83 -0.14 -8.61
C SER A 116 6.15 1.07 -9.50
N THR A 117 6.35 2.25 -8.90
CA THR A 117 6.71 3.49 -9.61
C THR A 117 8.09 4.03 -9.24
N GLY A 118 8.69 3.54 -8.15
CA GLY A 118 9.91 4.09 -7.55
C GLY A 118 9.71 5.47 -6.89
N LEU A 119 8.48 5.96 -6.79
CA LEU A 119 8.17 7.30 -6.29
C LEU A 119 7.82 7.30 -4.80
N THR A 120 8.19 8.39 -4.13
CA THR A 120 7.81 8.66 -2.74
C THR A 120 6.79 9.79 -2.68
N TYR A 121 5.72 9.57 -1.92
CA TYR A 121 4.63 10.52 -1.72
C TYR A 121 4.61 10.93 -0.26
N GLY A 122 4.91 12.19 0.01
CA GLY A 122 4.89 12.74 1.37
C GLY A 122 3.48 12.91 1.92
N ALA A 123 3.39 13.32 3.18
CA ALA A 123 2.15 13.57 3.89
C ALA A 123 1.17 14.42 3.08
N GLY A 124 -0.09 13.99 3.05
CA GLY A 124 -1.17 14.66 2.33
C GLY A 124 -1.12 14.53 0.80
N LYS A 125 -0.05 13.95 0.22
CA LYS A 125 0.04 13.71 -1.22
C LYS A 125 -0.65 12.41 -1.60
N TRP A 126 -1.52 12.50 -2.60
CA TRP A 126 -2.23 11.35 -3.13
C TRP A 126 -1.32 10.50 -4.01
N PHE A 127 -1.41 9.18 -3.85
CA PHE A 127 -0.72 8.16 -4.63
C PHE A 127 -1.71 7.16 -5.23
N PRO A 128 -1.37 6.52 -6.36
CA PRO A 128 -2.24 5.54 -6.99
C PRO A 128 -2.37 4.27 -6.14
N ILE A 129 -3.59 3.74 -6.03
CA ILE A 129 -3.85 2.39 -5.50
C ILE A 129 -4.52 1.52 -6.56
N GLY A 130 -5.59 2.00 -7.19
CA GLY A 130 -6.35 1.19 -8.14
C GLY A 130 -6.95 -0.06 -7.50
N THR A 131 -6.90 -1.21 -8.18
CA THR A 131 -7.38 -2.50 -7.63
C THR A 131 -6.33 -3.22 -6.77
N ASP A 132 -5.06 -2.86 -6.92
CA ASP A 132 -3.94 -3.42 -6.16
C ASP A 132 -2.82 -2.39 -6.12
N SER A 133 -2.42 -1.97 -4.92
CA SER A 133 -1.36 -0.98 -4.74
C SER A 133 0.04 -1.52 -5.03
N ASP A 134 0.19 -2.84 -5.22
CA ASP A 134 1.44 -3.56 -4.96
C ASP A 134 1.90 -3.36 -3.50
N CYS A 135 3.10 -3.80 -3.15
CA CYS A 135 3.71 -3.51 -1.85
C CYS A 135 4.22 -2.07 -1.79
N MET A 136 3.79 -1.36 -0.75
CA MET A 136 4.18 0.02 -0.44
C MET A 136 4.88 0.07 0.90
N MET A 137 5.90 0.90 1.07
CA MET A 137 6.58 1.06 2.36
C MET A 137 6.26 2.43 2.98
N TYR A 138 5.85 2.42 4.23
CA TYR A 138 5.61 3.62 5.04
C TYR A 138 6.88 4.10 5.74
N GLN A 139 7.09 5.41 5.73
CA GLN A 139 8.27 6.06 6.29
C GLN A 139 7.83 7.28 7.12
N SER A 140 7.89 7.21 8.45
CA SER A 140 7.62 8.37 9.32
C SER A 140 8.90 9.05 9.83
N GLY A 141 10.08 8.48 9.57
CA GLY A 141 11.34 8.94 10.14
C GLY A 141 11.40 8.67 11.65
N ALA A 142 11.73 9.68 12.45
CA ALA A 142 11.88 9.57 13.90
C ALA A 142 10.58 9.84 14.70
N LEU A 143 9.43 9.98 14.03
CA LEU A 143 8.16 10.27 14.71
C LEU A 143 7.56 8.98 15.30
N PRO A 144 7.30 8.93 16.63
CA PRO A 144 6.84 7.71 17.32
C PRO A 144 5.37 7.37 17.05
N GLU A 145 4.54 8.37 16.72
CA GLU A 145 3.16 8.15 16.27
C GLU A 145 3.14 8.22 14.74
N GLY A 146 2.80 7.12 14.07
CA GLY A 146 2.64 7.17 12.62
C GLY A 146 1.25 7.66 12.20
N GLY A 147 1.18 8.06 10.94
CA GLY A 147 -0.02 8.62 10.34
C GLY A 147 -1.11 7.58 10.09
N GLN A 148 -2.20 8.03 9.49
CA GLN A 148 -3.28 7.18 9.00
C GLN A 148 -3.20 7.06 7.48
N LEU A 149 -3.46 5.86 6.95
CA LEU A 149 -3.80 5.68 5.56
C LEU A 149 -5.23 6.17 5.31
N VAL A 150 -5.37 7.18 4.45
CA VAL A 150 -6.66 7.72 4.03
C VAL A 150 -6.89 7.37 2.57
N LEU A 151 -8.06 6.81 2.28
CA LEU A 151 -8.45 6.38 0.94
C LEU A 151 -9.58 7.25 0.38
N SER A 152 -9.59 7.42 -0.94
CA SER A 152 -10.65 8.11 -1.69
C SER A 152 -10.60 7.76 -3.17
N PHE A 153 -11.44 8.41 -3.97
CA PHE A 153 -11.44 8.26 -5.42
C PHE A 153 -10.93 9.55 -6.06
N ASN A 154 -10.12 9.41 -7.11
CA ASN A 154 -9.58 10.54 -7.83
C ASN A 154 -10.68 11.18 -8.67
N ASP A 155 -11.47 12.07 -8.07
CA ASP A 155 -12.63 12.73 -8.66
C ASP A 155 -12.68 14.19 -8.18
N ASP A 156 -12.92 15.14 -9.08
CA ASP A 156 -12.98 16.57 -8.74
C ASP A 156 -14.32 17.00 -8.15
N ASN A 157 -15.34 16.12 -8.19
CA ASN A 157 -16.64 16.37 -7.58
C ASN A 157 -17.10 15.23 -6.64
N LEU A 158 -16.25 14.77 -5.73
CA LEU A 158 -16.54 13.62 -4.86
C LEU A 158 -17.93 13.63 -4.19
N GLY A 159 -18.52 14.79 -3.90
CA GLY A 159 -19.79 14.91 -3.17
C GLY A 159 -21.04 14.36 -3.87
N ASP A 160 -21.04 14.17 -5.19
CA ASP A 160 -22.17 13.53 -5.92
C ASP A 160 -21.95 12.03 -6.19
N ASN A 161 -20.80 11.50 -5.76
CA ASN A 161 -20.49 10.09 -5.88
C ASN A 161 -21.37 9.23 -4.96
N GLY A 162 -21.53 7.96 -5.32
CA GLY A 162 -22.25 6.98 -4.52
C GLY A 162 -21.64 5.58 -4.62
N ASP A 163 -22.38 4.61 -4.07
CA ASP A 163 -21.95 3.22 -3.90
C ASP A 163 -20.68 3.10 -3.04
N ASN A 164 -20.05 1.93 -3.08
CA ASN A 164 -18.88 1.62 -2.26
C ASN A 164 -17.92 0.70 -3.01
N ALA A 165 -16.62 0.85 -2.73
CA ALA A 165 -15.62 -0.15 -3.05
C ALA A 165 -15.38 -1.08 -1.86
N ALA A 166 -15.08 -2.35 -2.13
CA ALA A 166 -14.64 -3.30 -1.12
C ALA A 166 -13.10 -3.24 -1.05
N VAL A 167 -12.56 -2.90 0.12
CA VAL A 167 -11.11 -2.72 0.33
C VAL A 167 -10.61 -3.68 1.40
N VAL A 168 -9.44 -4.29 1.15
CA VAL A 168 -8.68 -5.08 2.12
C VAL A 168 -7.27 -4.52 2.20
N VAL A 169 -6.77 -4.30 3.41
CA VAL A 169 -5.38 -3.93 3.65
C VAL A 169 -4.67 -5.06 4.40
N LYS A 170 -3.46 -5.37 3.95
CA LYS A 170 -2.48 -6.22 4.65
C LYS A 170 -1.31 -5.36 5.11
N GLN A 171 -0.77 -5.64 6.29
CA GLN A 171 0.34 -4.92 6.91
C GLN A 171 1.40 -5.89 7.42
N TRP A 172 2.65 -5.67 7.02
CA TRP A 172 3.86 -6.33 7.50
C TRP A 172 4.70 -5.32 8.27
N ILE A 173 5.36 -5.78 9.33
CA ILE A 173 6.12 -4.97 10.30
C ILE A 173 7.52 -5.57 10.43
#